data_AF-A0A2P5CKD6-F1
#
_entry.id   AF-A0A2P5CKD6-F1
#
_cell.length_a   1.000
_cell.length_b   1.000
_cell.length_c   1.000
_cell.angle_alpha   90.00
_cell.angle_beta   90.00
_cell.angle_gamma   90.00
#
_symmetry.space_group_name_H-M   'P 1'
#
loop_
_entity.id
_entity.type
_entity.pdbx_description
1 polymer ?
#
loop_
_entity_poly.entity_id
_entity_poly.type
_entity_poly.pdbx_seq_one_letter_code
_entity_poly.pdbx_strand_id
1 'polypeptide(L)'
;MTAEELIEFARGLANSKKNFLWIIRHDVIKAKATAIPLEFLAETKERSLLASWCPQEADLNHTAIRGFLTHKGWNSMLESICGRVP
;
A
#
# COMPACT_ATOMS: atom_id res chain seq x y z
N MET A 1 -4.87 12.09 0.86
CA MET A 1 -3.41 11.97 0.89
C MET A 1 -2.79 13.19 0.21
N THR A 2 -2.22 14.10 0.99
CA THR A 2 -1.36 15.20 0.53
C THR A 2 0.01 14.65 0.11
N ALA A 3 0.87 15.49 -0.46
CA ALA A 3 2.24 15.09 -0.80
C ALA A 3 3.08 14.77 0.45
N GLU A 4 2.88 15.53 1.53
CA GLU A 4 3.56 15.30 2.81
C GLU A 4 3.12 13.98 3.46
N GLU A 5 1.80 13.71 3.50
CA GLU A 5 1.27 12.43 3.99
C GLU A 5 1.83 11.23 3.20
N LEU A 6 1.95 11.37 1.87
CA LEU A 6 2.53 10.33 1.01
C LEU A 6 4.01 10.06 1.33
N ILE A 7 4.80 11.12 1.57
CA ILE A 7 6.23 11.00 1.91
C ILE A 7 6.39 10.32 3.28
N GLU A 8 5.63 10.73 4.28
CA GLU A 8 5.67 10.13 5.61
C GLU A 8 5.20 8.67 5.58
N PHE A 9 4.19 8.36 4.76
CA PHE A 9 3.75 7.00 4.55
C PHE A 9 4.84 6.12 3.94
N ALA A 10 5.52 6.62 2.89
CA ALA A 10 6.65 5.94 2.27
C ALA A 10 7.79 5.73 3.28
N ARG A 11 8.13 6.74 4.10
CA ARG A 11 9.11 6.61 5.18
C ARG A 11 8.71 5.53 6.19
N GLY A 12 7.45 5.49 6.61
CA GLY A 12 6.92 4.45 7.50
C GLY A 12 7.11 3.04 6.93
N LEU A 13 6.77 2.83 5.66
CA LEU A 13 6.97 1.56 4.96
C LEU A 13 8.46 1.18 4.82
N ALA A 14 9.33 2.16 4.52
CA ALA A 14 10.78 1.95 4.47
C ALA A 14 11.38 1.56 5.83
N ASN A 15 10.86 2.14 6.90
CA ASN A 15 11.35 1.91 8.27
C ASN A 15 10.80 0.63 8.90
N SER A 16 9.62 0.15 8.47
CA SER A 16 9.01 -1.06 9.03
C SER A 16 9.80 -2.35 8.78
N LYS A 17 10.65 -2.36 7.73
CA LYS A 17 11.40 -3.53 7.25
C LYS A 17 10.52 -4.77 6.96
N LYS A 18 9.21 -4.60 6.74
CA LYS A 18 8.28 -5.68 6.37
C LYS A 18 8.03 -5.77 4.87
N ASN A 19 7.67 -6.94 4.36
CA ASN A 19 7.23 -7.04 2.97
C ASN A 19 5.88 -6.36 2.80
N PHE A 20 5.68 -5.64 1.70
CA PHE A 20 4.41 -4.96 1.44
C PHE A 20 4.07 -4.86 -0.06
N LEU A 21 2.78 -4.90 -0.34
CA LEU A 21 2.17 -4.49 -1.61
C LEU A 21 1.52 -3.13 -1.39
N TRP A 22 1.92 -2.13 -2.16
CA TRP A 22 1.35 -0.78 -2.07
C TRP A 22 0.68 -0.38 -3.38
N ILE A 23 -0.65 -0.25 -3.32
CA ILE A 23 -1.46 0.20 -4.46
C ILE A 23 -1.54 1.72 -4.46
N ILE A 24 -0.99 2.33 -5.51
CA ILE A 24 -0.85 3.78 -5.66
C ILE A 24 -1.60 4.23 -6.91
N ARG A 25 -2.75 4.87 -6.69
CA ARG A 25 -3.60 5.40 -7.75
C ARG A 25 -3.31 6.86 -8.03
N HIS A 26 -2.67 7.14 -9.17
CA HIS A 26 -2.27 8.49 -9.57
C HIS A 26 -3.45 9.45 -9.82
N ASP A 27 -4.64 8.92 -10.09
CA ASP A 27 -5.85 9.71 -10.32
C ASP A 27 -6.52 10.18 -9.01
N VAL A 28 -6.25 9.50 -7.89
CA VAL A 28 -6.82 9.81 -6.57
C VAL A 28 -5.84 10.59 -5.70
N ILE A 29 -4.53 10.41 -5.93
CA ILE A 29 -3.49 11.11 -5.19
C ILE A 29 -3.30 12.49 -5.81
N LYS A 30 -3.54 13.54 -5.01
CA LYS A 30 -3.31 14.94 -5.42
C LYS A 30 -1.83 15.27 -5.62
N ALA A 31 -0.93 14.41 -5.15
CA ALA A 31 0.51 14.49 -5.36
C ALA A 31 0.91 13.86 -6.70
N LYS A 32 1.84 14.47 -7.42
CA LYS A 32 2.40 13.91 -8.66
C LYS A 32 3.11 12.59 -8.36
N ALA A 33 3.09 11.64 -9.30
CA ALA A 33 3.81 10.37 -9.25
C ALA A 33 5.31 10.51 -8.86
N THR A 34 5.90 11.68 -9.16
CA THR A 34 7.27 12.06 -8.79
C THR A 34 7.48 12.32 -7.30
N ALA A 35 6.44 12.19 -6.47
CA ALA A 35 6.51 12.46 -5.03
C ALA A 35 7.07 11.28 -4.21
N ILE A 36 7.21 10.09 -4.79
CA ILE A 36 7.88 8.97 -4.13
C ILE A 36 9.40 9.12 -4.31
N PRO A 37 10.20 9.26 -3.23
CA PRO A 37 11.64 9.45 -3.34
C PRO A 37 12.34 8.24 -3.99
N LEU A 38 13.35 8.49 -4.84
CA LEU A 38 14.17 7.42 -5.42
C LEU A 38 14.85 6.55 -4.35
N GLU A 39 15.25 7.18 -3.25
CA GLU A 39 15.83 6.52 -2.08
C GLU A 39 14.88 5.47 -1.48
N PHE A 40 13.58 5.75 -1.44
CA PHE A 40 12.56 4.80 -0.97
C PHE A 40 12.48 3.56 -1.89
N LEU A 41 12.53 3.78 -3.21
CA LEU A 41 12.49 2.69 -4.17
C LEU A 41 13.73 1.81 -4.07
N ALA A 42 14.91 2.42 -3.91
CA ALA A 42 16.16 1.70 -3.71
C ALA A 42 16.15 0.89 -2.39
N GLU A 43 15.74 1.51 -1.29
CA GLU A 43 15.69 0.89 0.04
C GLU A 43 14.68 -0.27 0.14
N THR A 44 13.60 -0.24 -0.63
CA THR A 44 12.52 -1.23 -0.54
C THR A 44 12.49 -2.26 -1.66
N LYS A 45 13.41 -2.15 -2.63
CA LYS A 45 13.43 -2.94 -3.88
C LYS A 45 13.15 -4.44 -3.71
N GLU A 46 13.75 -5.08 -2.71
CA GLU A 46 13.66 -6.54 -2.52
C GLU A 46 12.44 -6.98 -1.67
N ARG A 47 11.61 -6.03 -1.22
CA ARG A 47 10.51 -6.29 -0.28
C ARG A 47 9.23 -5.50 -0.56
N SER A 48 9.20 -4.73 -1.64
CA SER A 48 8.04 -3.96 -2.06
C SER A 48 7.57 -4.36 -3.44
N LEU A 49 6.25 -4.32 -3.63
CA LEU A 49 5.61 -4.31 -4.93
C LEU A 49 4.72 -3.07 -5.01
N LEU A 50 4.95 -2.23 -6.02
CA LEU A 50 4.16 -1.03 -6.28
C LEU A 50 3.33 -1.26 -7.54
N ALA A 51 2.03 -1.04 -7.45
CA ALA A 51 1.11 -1.18 -8.59
C ALA A 51 0.02 -0.11 -8.54
N SER A 52 -0.64 0.17 -9.67
CA SER A 52 -1.79 1.10 -9.73
C SER A 52 -3.12 0.42 -9.41
N TRP A 53 -3.16 -0.91 -9.53
CA TRP A 53 -4.34 -1.73 -9.27
C TRP A 53 -3.91 -3.16 -8.93
N CYS A 54 -4.76 -3.88 -8.20
CA CYS A 54 -4.62 -5.30 -7.95
C CYS A 54 -5.99 -5.98 -7.79
N PRO A 55 -6.08 -7.31 -7.95
CA PRO A 55 -7.29 -8.07 -7.64
C PRO A 55 -7.48 -8.17 -6.11
N GLN A 56 -7.90 -7.06 -5.47
CA GLN A 56 -7.89 -6.87 -4.01
C GLN A 56 -8.51 -8.04 -3.22
N GLU A 57 -9.65 -8.57 -3.65
CA GLU A 57 -10.29 -9.71 -2.98
C GLU A 57 -9.38 -10.96 -3.02
N ALA A 58 -8.77 -11.27 -4.15
CA ALA A 58 -7.88 -12.41 -4.28
C ALA A 58 -6.60 -12.21 -3.46
N ASP A 59 -6.04 -10.99 -3.47
CA ASP A 59 -4.86 -10.65 -2.68
C ASP A 59 -5.14 -10.75 -1.17
N LEU A 60 -6.29 -10.25 -0.70
CA LEU A 60 -6.68 -10.34 0.71
C LEU A 60 -6.94 -11.77 1.17
N ASN A 61 -7.31 -12.68 0.26
CA ASN A 61 -7.41 -14.11 0.54
C ASN A 61 -6.06 -14.85 0.42
N HIS A 62 -5.00 -14.18 -0.04
CA HIS A 62 -3.70 -14.81 -0.22
C HIS A 62 -2.97 -15.04 1.11
N THR A 63 -2.41 -16.24 1.29
CA THR A 63 -1.76 -16.64 2.55
C THR A 63 -0.48 -15.88 2.89
N ALA A 64 0.03 -14.98 2.04
CA ALA A 64 1.14 -14.10 2.38
C ALA A 64 0.68 -12.77 3.01
N ILE A 65 -0.59 -12.38 2.84
CA ILE A 65 -1.12 -11.13 3.39
C ILE A 65 -1.47 -11.34 4.87
N ARG A 66 -1.00 -10.42 5.71
CA ARG A 66 -1.11 -10.50 7.18
C ARG A 66 -1.61 -9.21 7.83
N GLY A 67 -1.81 -8.17 7.04
CA GLY A 67 -2.40 -6.92 7.48
C GLY A 67 -2.87 -6.12 6.27
N PHE A 68 -3.94 -5.37 6.44
CA PHE A 68 -4.52 -4.54 5.39
C PHE A 68 -4.73 -3.12 5.90
N LEU A 69 -3.86 -2.22 5.46
CA LEU A 69 -4.05 -0.81 5.76
C LEU A 69 -4.98 -0.17 4.72
N THR A 70 -6.14 0.25 5.18
CA THR A 70 -7.22 0.76 4.32
C THR A 70 -7.80 2.06 4.85
N HIS A 71 -8.42 2.83 3.95
CA HIS A 71 -9.21 4.01 4.30
C HIS A 71 -10.56 3.66 4.97
N LYS A 72 -10.85 2.38 5.17
CA LYS A 72 -12.06 1.86 5.82
C LYS A 72 -13.36 2.08 5.03
N GLY A 73 -13.27 2.17 3.70
CA GLY A 73 -14.45 2.06 2.84
C GLY A 73 -15.17 0.74 3.08
N TRP A 74 -16.50 0.74 3.06
CA TRP A 74 -17.32 -0.40 3.51
C TRP A 74 -17.00 -1.71 2.77
N ASN A 75 -16.82 -1.65 1.44
CA ASN A 75 -16.46 -2.84 0.65
C ASN A 75 -15.09 -3.40 1.07
N SER A 76 -14.08 -2.54 1.21
CA SER A 76 -12.75 -2.96 1.68
C SER A 76 -12.79 -3.54 3.09
N MET A 77 -13.63 -3.01 3.98
CA MET A 77 -13.82 -3.57 5.32
C MET A 77 -14.43 -4.97 5.27
N LEU A 78 -15.47 -5.17 4.44
CA LEU A 78 -16.09 -6.49 4.25
C LEU A 78 -15.09 -7.49 3.68
N GLU A 79 -14.33 -7.12 2.65
CA GLU A 79 -13.30 -7.96 2.06
C GLU A 79 -12.21 -8.34 3.08
N SER A 80 -11.78 -7.40 3.94
CA SER A 80 -10.82 -7.67 5.02
C SER A 80 -11.35 -8.69 6.03
N ILE A 81 -12.61 -8.55 6.43
CA ILE A 81 -13.29 -9.46 7.37
C ILE A 81 -13.40 -10.86 6.75
N CYS A 82 -13.82 -10.95 5.49
CA CYS A 82 -13.95 -12.21 4.76
C CYS A 82 -12.60 -12.91 4.57
N GLY A 83 -11.56 -12.15 4.20
CA GLY A 83 -10.18 -12.63 4.06
C GLY A 83 -9.47 -12.88 5.39
N ARG A 84 -10.10 -12.50 6.53
CA ARG A 84 -9.55 -12.63 7.89
C ARG A 84 -8.22 -11.92 8.06
N VAL A 85 -8.10 -10.76 7.42
CA VAL A 85 -6.92 -9.90 7.48
C VAL A 85 -7.18 -8.75 8.45
N PRO A 86 -6.30 -8.52 9.45
CA PRO A 86 -6.43 -7.42 10.40
C PRO A 86 -6.09 -6.06 9.79
#